data_AF-A0A291GXZ2-F1
#
_entry.id   AF-A0A291GXZ2-F1
#
_cell.length_a   1.000
_cell.length_b   1.000
_cell.length_c   1.000
_cell.angle_alpha   90.00
_cell.angle_beta   90.00
_cell.angle_gamma   90.00
#
_symmetry.space_group_name_H-M   'P 1'
#
loop_
_entity.id
_entity.type
_entity.pdbx_description
1 polymer ?
#
loop_
_entity_poly.entity_id
_entity_poly.type
_entity_poly.pdbx_seq_one_letter_code
_entity_poly.pdbx_strand_id
1 'polypeptide(L)'
;MSDDQLTFQDPVTRFPDITPPEQDQPEPGLDADLVPQTDRGEDSYRGTGRLEGRRALITGADSGIGAAVAIAFAREGADVALSYLPAEEEDAQHIRRVIEESGRTALLLPGDLSDPGHCTQVVEDAASGLGGLDAVVNNAGRQIAIERIEDLEDDQWAHTYDVNIRAIYRISRAALRHLAPGSTIVNTTSIQAYNPSAHLLDYASTKAAINNFTKGLGQQLAPRGIRVNAVAPGPIWTPLQVSDGQPKDALPEFGKSTPLGRAGQPTELAPAYVFLTSAESSYVIGETLNVNGGTPSP
;
A
#
# COMPACT_ATOMS: atom_id res chain seq x y z
N MET A 1 15.09 -10.85 23.49
CA MET A 1 13.74 -11.13 22.94
C MET A 1 13.68 -10.36 21.63
N SER A 2 13.21 -10.94 20.53
CA SER A 2 13.08 -10.18 19.28
C SER A 2 12.01 -9.10 19.46
N ASP A 3 12.32 -7.86 19.10
CA ASP A 3 11.36 -6.75 19.09
C ASP A 3 10.49 -6.84 17.83
N ASP A 4 9.75 -7.94 17.72
CA ASP A 4 8.81 -8.18 16.62
C ASP A 4 7.37 -7.80 16.98
N GLN A 5 6.48 -7.88 16.00
CA GLN A 5 5.10 -7.46 16.11
C GLN A 5 4.22 -8.27 17.07
N LEU A 6 4.72 -9.38 17.61
CA LEU A 6 4.00 -10.23 18.56
C LEU A 6 4.50 -10.04 20.00
N THR A 7 5.53 -9.23 20.21
CA THR A 7 6.06 -8.88 21.54
C THR A 7 5.15 -7.83 22.20
N PHE A 8 4.83 -8.01 23.48
CA PHE A 8 4.07 -7.03 24.26
C PHE A 8 4.90 -5.76 24.47
N GLN A 9 4.48 -4.66 23.85
CA GLN A 9 5.20 -3.38 23.84
C GLN A 9 4.20 -2.22 23.93
N ASP A 10 4.67 -1.07 24.44
CA ASP A 10 3.90 0.18 24.41
C ASP A 10 3.85 0.74 22.98
N PRO A 11 2.67 0.85 22.34
CA PRO A 11 2.56 1.31 20.97
C PRO A 11 2.98 2.78 20.78
N VAL A 12 2.95 3.60 21.83
CA VAL A 12 3.41 5.01 21.75
C VAL A 12 4.91 5.06 21.48
N THR A 13 5.69 4.20 22.12
CA THR A 13 7.16 4.23 22.11
C THR A 13 7.82 3.10 21.33
N ARG A 14 7.02 2.20 20.73
CA ARG A 14 7.52 1.06 19.95
C ARG A 14 8.42 1.46 18.78
N PHE A 15 8.10 2.55 18.10
CA PHE A 15 8.92 3.11 17.03
C PHE A 15 9.48 4.47 17.45
N PRO A 16 10.63 4.89 16.89
CA PRO A 16 11.19 6.20 17.18
C PRO A 16 10.17 7.31 16.88
N ASP A 17 10.06 8.27 17.80
CA ASP A 17 9.45 9.55 17.50
C ASP A 17 10.38 10.31 16.54
N ILE A 18 9.99 10.34 15.27
CA ILE A 18 10.76 10.99 14.21
C ILE A 18 10.29 12.43 14.04
N THR A 19 11.26 13.33 13.85
CA THR A 19 11.01 14.69 13.35
C THR A 19 11.73 14.78 12.01
N PRO A 20 11.08 14.43 10.89
CA PRO A 20 11.70 14.52 9.59
C PRO A 20 12.15 15.96 9.31
N PRO A 21 13.37 16.18 8.77
CA PRO A 21 13.73 17.48 8.28
C PRO A 21 12.85 17.86 7.08
N GLU A 22 12.77 19.15 6.80
CA GLU A 22 12.35 19.61 5.48
C GLU A 22 13.27 18.95 4.44
N GLN A 23 12.68 18.20 3.52
CA GLN A 23 13.39 17.51 2.45
C GLN A 23 12.48 17.37 1.25
N ASP A 24 13.08 17.02 0.12
CA ASP A 24 12.41 16.99 -1.17
C ASP A 24 13.04 15.91 -2.03
N GLN A 25 12.20 15.21 -2.78
CA GLN A 25 12.63 14.25 -3.79
C GLN A 25 11.72 14.41 -5.02
N PRO A 26 12.25 14.23 -6.24
CA PRO A 26 11.40 14.15 -7.41
C PRO A 26 10.47 12.93 -7.30
N GLU A 27 9.24 13.05 -7.80
CA GLU A 27 8.32 11.92 -7.90
C GLU A 27 8.95 10.75 -8.69
N PRO A 28 8.81 9.50 -8.21
CA PRO A 28 8.00 9.05 -7.06
C PRO A 28 8.68 9.12 -5.69
N GLY A 29 9.97 9.44 -5.64
CA GLY A 29 10.82 9.34 -4.46
C GLY A 29 11.35 7.92 -4.23
N LEU A 30 12.38 7.80 -3.39
CA LEU A 30 13.04 6.55 -3.02
C LEU A 30 13.11 6.44 -1.49
N ASP A 31 12.85 5.26 -0.97
CA ASP A 31 13.10 4.93 0.44
C ASP A 31 14.59 5.00 0.75
N ALA A 32 15.44 4.56 -0.19
CA ALA A 32 16.90 4.64 -0.06
C ALA A 32 17.40 6.07 0.29
N ASP A 33 16.70 7.10 -0.19
CA ASP A 33 17.06 8.51 0.01
C ASP A 33 16.30 9.19 1.17
N LEU A 34 15.39 8.48 1.85
CA LEU A 34 14.54 9.05 2.89
C LEU A 34 15.32 9.34 4.18
N VAL A 35 15.10 10.51 4.79
CA VAL A 35 15.73 10.88 6.06
C VAL A 35 14.67 11.31 7.08
N PRO A 36 14.51 10.62 8.24
CA PRO A 36 15.13 9.36 8.59
C PRO A 36 14.62 8.22 7.71
N GLN A 37 15.33 7.10 7.72
CA GLN A 37 14.88 5.87 7.05
C GLN A 37 13.59 5.34 7.70
N THR A 38 12.79 4.63 6.90
CA THR A 38 11.53 4.03 7.34
C THR A 38 11.72 2.57 7.76
N ASP A 39 10.88 2.05 8.65
CA ASP A 39 10.88 0.62 9.02
C ASP A 39 9.80 -0.12 8.21
N ARG A 40 10.24 -1.04 7.33
CA ARG A 40 9.36 -1.86 6.47
C ARG A 40 9.24 -3.30 6.99
N GLY A 41 9.84 -3.60 8.14
CA GLY A 41 9.75 -4.90 8.76
C GLY A 41 10.84 -5.86 8.34
N GLU A 42 11.91 -5.38 7.69
CA GLU A 42 13.08 -6.17 7.28
C GLU A 42 13.67 -6.94 8.45
N ASP A 43 13.69 -6.39 9.65
CA ASP A 43 14.20 -7.09 10.83
C ASP A 43 13.11 -7.37 11.88
N SER A 44 11.97 -6.66 11.81
CA SER A 44 10.96 -6.65 12.87
C SER A 44 9.70 -7.46 12.56
N TYR A 45 9.39 -7.80 11.31
CA TYR A 45 8.20 -8.61 11.00
C TYR A 45 8.50 -10.11 11.10
N ARG A 46 7.89 -10.84 12.04
CA ARG A 46 8.01 -12.31 12.14
C ARG A 46 6.84 -13.04 11.47
N GLY A 47 7.14 -13.88 10.49
CA GLY A 47 6.14 -14.75 9.85
C GLY A 47 5.64 -15.89 10.73
N THR A 48 4.42 -16.34 10.49
CA THR A 48 3.75 -17.45 11.21
C THR A 48 3.05 -18.45 10.29
N GLY A 49 3.27 -18.35 8.97
CA GLY A 49 2.72 -19.26 7.97
C GLY A 49 1.26 -18.96 7.58
N ARG A 50 0.78 -17.73 7.76
CA ARG A 50 -0.63 -17.36 7.51
C ARG A 50 -1.00 -17.28 6.03
N LEU A 51 -0.02 -17.25 5.14
CA LEU A 51 -0.18 -17.10 3.69
C LEU A 51 0.58 -18.19 2.90
N GLU A 52 0.80 -19.36 3.52
CA GLU A 52 1.55 -20.44 2.91
C GLU A 52 1.01 -20.81 1.51
N GLY A 53 1.89 -20.75 0.51
CA GLY A 53 1.58 -21.10 -0.88
C GLY A 53 0.75 -20.09 -1.67
N ARG A 54 0.44 -18.93 -1.09
CA ARG A 54 -0.28 -17.83 -1.78
C ARG A 54 0.56 -17.19 -2.86
N ARG A 55 -0.10 -16.58 -3.84
CA ARG A 55 0.53 -15.91 -4.98
C ARG A 55 -0.05 -14.52 -5.14
N ALA A 56 0.74 -13.52 -4.78
CA ALA A 56 0.29 -12.15 -4.61
C ALA A 56 0.90 -11.21 -5.65
N LEU A 57 0.07 -10.37 -6.26
CA LEU A 57 0.52 -9.15 -6.95
C LEU A 57 0.33 -7.97 -6.02
N ILE A 58 1.40 -7.19 -5.81
CA ILE A 58 1.38 -5.95 -5.02
C ILE A 58 1.90 -4.81 -5.90
N THR A 59 1.12 -3.74 -6.01
CA THR A 59 1.49 -2.52 -6.74
C THR A 59 2.08 -1.47 -5.81
N GLY A 60 3.08 -0.70 -6.27
CA GLY A 60 3.88 0.20 -5.43
C GLY A 60 4.59 -0.59 -4.32
N ALA A 61 5.18 -1.73 -4.68
CA ALA A 61 5.76 -2.69 -3.74
C ALA A 61 7.27 -2.52 -3.53
N ASP A 62 7.88 -1.59 -4.26
CA ASP A 62 9.27 -1.15 -4.15
C ASP A 62 9.55 -0.47 -2.81
N SER A 63 8.61 0.35 -2.31
CA SER A 63 8.82 1.23 -1.17
C SER A 63 7.62 1.30 -0.22
N GLY A 64 7.83 1.94 0.94
CA GLY A 64 6.81 2.28 1.91
C GLY A 64 5.89 1.11 2.30
N ILE A 65 4.58 1.37 2.28
CA ILE A 65 3.57 0.40 2.73
C ILE A 65 3.59 -0.87 1.87
N GLY A 66 3.71 -0.74 0.55
CA GLY A 66 3.69 -1.90 -0.35
C GLY A 66 4.90 -2.81 -0.13
N ALA A 67 6.08 -2.23 0.08
CA ALA A 67 7.28 -2.96 0.47
C ALA A 67 7.11 -3.74 1.78
N ALA A 68 6.57 -3.09 2.82
CA ALA A 68 6.31 -3.75 4.10
C ALA A 68 5.30 -4.90 3.97
N VAL A 69 4.28 -4.73 3.15
CA VAL A 69 3.31 -5.79 2.83
C VAL A 69 3.97 -6.93 2.07
N ALA A 70 4.84 -6.64 1.10
CA ALA A 70 5.56 -7.63 0.32
C ALA A 70 6.49 -8.49 1.19
N ILE A 71 7.25 -7.84 2.09
CA ILE A 71 8.10 -8.53 3.08
C ILE A 71 7.25 -9.44 3.98
N ALA A 72 6.16 -8.91 4.54
CA ALA A 72 5.29 -9.68 5.41
C ALA A 72 4.62 -10.85 4.70
N PHE A 73 4.18 -10.66 3.45
CA PHE A 73 3.58 -11.72 2.64
C PHE A 73 4.56 -12.86 2.40
N ALA A 74 5.80 -12.53 2.04
CA ALA A 74 6.86 -13.52 1.86
C ALA A 74 7.15 -14.28 3.16
N ARG A 75 7.27 -13.59 4.28
CA ARG A 75 7.51 -14.21 5.60
C ARG A 75 6.35 -15.10 6.06
N GLU A 76 5.13 -14.78 5.64
CA GLU A 76 3.94 -15.59 5.91
C GLU A 76 3.77 -16.75 4.92
N GLY A 77 4.67 -16.89 3.93
CA GLY A 77 4.75 -18.04 3.03
C GLY A 77 4.24 -17.83 1.60
N ALA A 78 4.00 -16.57 1.18
CA ALA A 78 3.52 -16.25 -0.17
C ALA A 78 4.68 -16.01 -1.16
N ASP A 79 4.46 -16.34 -2.43
CA ASP A 79 5.24 -15.78 -3.53
C ASP A 79 4.65 -14.43 -3.96
N VAL A 80 5.52 -13.48 -4.33
CA VAL A 80 5.14 -12.07 -4.51
C VAL A 80 5.64 -11.53 -5.85
N ALA A 81 4.74 -10.92 -6.61
CA ALA A 81 5.04 -10.07 -7.75
C ALA A 81 4.93 -8.60 -7.33
N LEU A 82 5.96 -7.82 -7.63
CA LEU A 82 6.13 -6.43 -7.26
C LEU A 82 6.00 -5.57 -8.52
N SER A 83 4.99 -4.71 -8.55
CA SER A 83 4.82 -3.68 -9.57
C SER A 83 5.21 -2.32 -9.01
N TYR A 84 5.95 -1.53 -9.79
CA TYR A 84 6.57 -0.26 -9.40
C TYR A 84 6.98 0.52 -10.66
N LEU A 85 7.38 1.79 -10.55
CA LEU A 85 7.89 2.56 -11.68
C LEU A 85 9.38 2.24 -11.95
N PRO A 86 9.86 2.27 -13.21
CA PRO A 86 11.26 1.99 -13.51
C PRO A 86 12.29 2.86 -12.75
N ALA A 87 11.90 4.05 -12.30
CA ALA A 87 12.75 4.94 -11.51
C ALA A 87 13.05 4.38 -10.10
N GLU A 88 12.22 3.47 -9.58
CA GLU A 88 12.28 2.89 -8.23
C GLU A 88 13.01 1.52 -8.21
N GLU A 89 13.71 1.17 -9.29
CA GLU A 89 14.37 -0.13 -9.45
C GLU A 89 15.33 -0.47 -8.30
N GLU A 90 16.04 0.52 -7.75
CA GLU A 90 16.95 0.32 -6.62
C GLU A 90 16.22 -0.24 -5.39
N ASP A 91 15.11 0.40 -5.01
CA ASP A 91 14.27 -0.01 -3.89
C ASP A 91 13.60 -1.36 -4.16
N ALA A 92 13.07 -1.56 -5.37
CA ALA A 92 12.47 -2.83 -5.77
C ALA A 92 13.47 -4.00 -5.69
N GLN A 93 14.72 -3.79 -6.10
CA GLN A 93 15.79 -4.79 -5.97
C GLN A 93 16.16 -5.06 -4.52
N HIS A 94 16.08 -4.05 -3.63
CA HIS A 94 16.24 -4.27 -2.20
C HIS A 94 15.16 -5.19 -1.65
N ILE A 95 13.88 -4.88 -1.90
CA ILE A 95 12.76 -5.70 -1.42
C ILE A 95 12.79 -7.11 -2.00
N ARG A 96 13.18 -7.26 -3.28
CA ARG A 96 13.41 -8.56 -3.91
C ARG A 96 14.36 -9.43 -3.08
N ARG A 97 15.51 -8.88 -2.66
CA ARG A 97 16.50 -9.62 -1.85
C ARG A 97 15.91 -10.09 -0.53
N VAL A 98 15.18 -9.23 0.18
CA VAL A 98 14.55 -9.56 1.47
C VAL A 98 13.49 -10.68 1.32
N ILE A 99 12.74 -10.68 0.23
CA ILE A 99 11.77 -11.74 -0.09
C ILE A 99 12.47 -13.06 -0.40
N GLU A 100 13.51 -13.04 -1.24
CA GLU A 100 14.28 -14.23 -1.61
C GLU A 100 15.00 -14.84 -0.39
N GLU A 101 15.49 -14.01 0.54
CA GLU A 101 16.04 -14.43 1.84
C GLU A 101 15.01 -15.14 2.73
N SER A 102 13.72 -14.81 2.56
CA SER A 102 12.61 -15.50 3.22
C SER A 102 12.25 -16.84 2.54
N GLY A 103 12.99 -17.24 1.50
CA GLY A 103 12.80 -18.49 0.77
C GLY A 103 11.62 -18.49 -0.21
N ARG A 104 11.14 -17.30 -0.59
CA ARG A 104 9.99 -17.12 -1.49
C ARG A 104 10.41 -16.51 -2.83
N THR A 105 9.53 -16.62 -3.82
CA THR A 105 9.74 -16.03 -5.14
C THR A 105 9.40 -14.54 -5.10
N ALA A 106 10.30 -13.71 -5.65
CA ALA A 106 10.06 -12.30 -5.92
C ALA A 106 10.14 -12.04 -7.43
N LEU A 107 9.02 -11.61 -8.04
CA LEU A 107 8.95 -11.25 -9.45
C LEU A 107 8.84 -9.74 -9.59
N LEU A 108 9.79 -9.12 -10.29
CA LEU A 108 9.79 -7.67 -10.52
C LEU A 108 9.08 -7.33 -11.83
N LEU A 109 8.11 -6.42 -11.79
CA LEU A 109 7.26 -6.01 -12.92
C LEU A 109 7.19 -4.47 -13.02
N PRO A 110 8.27 -3.80 -13.46
CA PRO A 110 8.28 -2.35 -13.59
C PRO A 110 7.35 -1.86 -14.72
N GLY A 111 6.69 -0.73 -14.50
CA GLY A 111 5.93 0.01 -15.51
C GLY A 111 4.89 0.96 -14.93
N ASP A 112 4.30 1.77 -15.81
CA ASP A 112 3.38 2.83 -15.42
C ASP A 112 1.92 2.36 -15.41
N LEU A 113 1.28 2.42 -14.25
CA LEU A 113 -0.12 2.04 -14.06
C LEU A 113 -1.12 3.08 -14.59
N SER A 114 -0.66 4.28 -14.98
CA SER A 114 -1.48 5.22 -15.74
C SER A 114 -1.82 4.67 -17.13
N ASP A 115 -0.93 3.85 -17.72
CA ASP A 115 -1.15 3.17 -19.00
C ASP A 115 -2.18 2.03 -18.87
N PRO A 116 -3.32 2.11 -19.58
CA PRO A 116 -4.31 1.04 -19.58
C PRO A 116 -3.77 -0.32 -20.07
N GLY A 117 -2.79 -0.31 -20.98
CA GLY A 117 -2.16 -1.52 -21.51
C GLY A 117 -1.36 -2.23 -20.43
N HIS A 118 -0.45 -1.50 -19.79
CA HIS A 118 0.36 -2.01 -18.70
C HIS A 118 -0.46 -2.56 -17.52
N CYS A 119 -1.58 -1.92 -17.15
CA CYS A 119 -2.48 -2.43 -16.10
C CYS A 119 -2.98 -3.87 -16.35
N THR A 120 -3.17 -4.25 -17.62
CA THR A 120 -3.58 -5.61 -17.96
C THR A 120 -2.36 -6.52 -17.98
N GLN A 121 -1.26 -6.06 -18.59
CA GLN A 121 -0.03 -6.82 -18.76
C GLN A 121 0.58 -7.26 -17.41
N VAL A 122 0.65 -6.35 -16.43
CA VAL A 122 1.20 -6.64 -15.09
C VAL A 122 0.48 -7.79 -14.39
N VAL A 123 -0.83 -7.94 -14.59
CA VAL A 123 -1.62 -9.04 -14.03
C VAL A 123 -1.32 -10.36 -14.72
N GLU A 124 -1.25 -10.34 -16.06
CA GLU A 124 -0.96 -11.54 -16.84
C GLU A 124 0.48 -12.04 -16.56
N ASP A 125 1.44 -11.13 -16.44
CA ASP A 125 2.83 -11.45 -16.10
C ASP A 125 2.96 -11.97 -14.67
N ALA A 126 2.25 -11.39 -13.70
CA ALA A 126 2.20 -11.90 -12.34
C ALA A 126 1.62 -13.31 -12.29
N ALA A 127 0.47 -13.54 -12.92
CA ALA A 127 -0.18 -14.84 -12.96
C ALA A 127 0.70 -15.90 -13.64
N SER A 128 1.34 -15.55 -14.76
CA SER A 128 2.25 -16.46 -15.47
C SER A 128 3.52 -16.74 -14.67
N GLY A 129 4.19 -15.70 -14.16
CA GLY A 129 5.48 -15.81 -13.48
C GLY A 129 5.40 -16.49 -12.10
N LEU A 130 4.27 -16.35 -11.40
CA LEU A 130 4.02 -17.05 -10.13
C LEU A 130 3.32 -18.42 -10.30
N GLY A 131 2.92 -18.78 -11.52
CA GLY A 131 2.16 -20.00 -11.82
C GLY A 131 0.71 -19.97 -11.31
N GLY A 132 0.16 -18.78 -11.07
CA GLY A 132 -1.22 -18.49 -10.67
C GLY A 132 -1.31 -17.17 -9.89
N LEU A 133 -2.52 -16.74 -9.54
CA LEU A 133 -2.77 -15.52 -8.78
C LEU A 133 -3.99 -15.69 -7.89
N ASP A 134 -3.86 -15.38 -6.60
CA ASP A 134 -4.94 -15.51 -5.61
C ASP A 134 -5.02 -14.34 -4.60
N ALA A 135 -4.07 -13.41 -4.66
CA ALA A 135 -4.09 -12.16 -3.91
C ALA A 135 -3.70 -10.99 -4.81
N VAL A 136 -4.44 -9.89 -4.72
CA VAL A 136 -4.07 -8.62 -5.36
C VAL A 136 -4.12 -7.51 -4.33
N VAL A 137 -3.02 -6.77 -4.20
CA VAL A 137 -2.93 -5.56 -3.38
C VAL A 137 -2.75 -4.36 -4.30
N ASN A 138 -3.81 -3.56 -4.41
CA ASN A 138 -3.75 -2.27 -5.09
C ASN A 138 -3.27 -1.21 -4.10
N ASN A 139 -1.96 -0.93 -4.09
CA ASN A 139 -1.32 -0.02 -3.16
C ASN A 139 -0.68 1.19 -3.83
N ALA A 140 -0.20 1.07 -5.07
CA ALA A 140 0.34 2.20 -5.82
C ALA A 140 -0.61 3.41 -5.78
N GLY A 141 -0.03 4.59 -5.62
CA GLY A 141 -0.80 5.83 -5.55
C GLY A 141 0.04 7.05 -5.83
N ARG A 142 -0.59 8.03 -6.47
CA ARG A 142 -0.08 9.38 -6.71
C ARG A 142 -0.72 10.34 -5.73
N GLN A 143 0.07 11.24 -5.13
CA GLN A 143 -0.37 12.28 -4.21
C GLN A 143 0.49 13.52 -4.41
N ILE A 144 -0.10 14.63 -4.84
CA ILE A 144 0.60 15.91 -5.02
C ILE A 144 -0.21 17.01 -4.33
N ALA A 145 0.41 17.72 -3.41
CA ALA A 145 -0.20 18.79 -2.63
C ALA A 145 -0.36 20.07 -3.46
N ILE A 146 -1.58 20.61 -3.52
CA ILE A 146 -1.90 21.89 -4.17
C ILE A 146 -2.80 22.71 -3.24
N GLU A 147 -2.34 23.89 -2.84
CA GLU A 147 -3.03 24.72 -1.83
C GLU A 147 -4.41 25.24 -2.27
N ARG A 148 -4.54 25.53 -3.57
CA ARG A 148 -5.69 26.24 -4.14
C ARG A 148 -6.20 25.49 -5.37
N ILE A 149 -7.51 25.35 -5.49
CA ILE A 149 -8.12 24.65 -6.62
C ILE A 149 -7.82 25.34 -7.96
N GLU A 150 -7.59 26.65 -7.98
CA GLU A 150 -7.26 27.38 -9.21
C GLU A 150 -5.86 27.05 -9.75
N ASP A 151 -4.99 26.45 -8.93
CA ASP A 151 -3.65 26.01 -9.30
C ASP A 151 -3.61 24.49 -9.58
N LEU A 152 -4.76 23.80 -9.46
CA LEU A 152 -4.90 22.38 -9.76
C LEU A 152 -5.19 22.19 -11.26
N GLU A 153 -4.15 21.86 -12.00
CA GLU A 153 -4.22 21.65 -13.45
C GLU A 153 -4.97 20.35 -13.81
N ASP A 154 -5.65 20.38 -14.96
CA ASP A 154 -6.40 19.23 -15.49
C ASP A 154 -5.53 17.97 -15.63
N ASP A 155 -4.26 18.14 -16.00
CA ASP A 155 -3.31 17.04 -16.15
C ASP A 155 -3.02 16.34 -14.82
N GLN A 156 -2.81 17.10 -13.73
CA GLN A 156 -2.63 16.52 -12.40
C GLN A 156 -3.90 15.79 -11.97
N TRP A 157 -5.06 16.43 -12.09
CA TRP A 157 -6.35 15.83 -11.75
C TRP A 157 -6.56 14.50 -12.47
N ALA A 158 -6.34 14.48 -13.79
CA ALA A 158 -6.50 13.28 -14.61
C ALA A 158 -5.50 12.20 -14.20
N HIS A 159 -4.23 12.55 -14.01
CA HIS A 159 -3.18 11.60 -13.68
C HIS A 159 -3.39 10.95 -12.29
N THR A 160 -3.77 11.74 -11.28
CA THR A 160 -4.13 11.24 -9.95
C THR A 160 -5.27 10.21 -10.04
N TYR A 161 -6.30 10.46 -10.86
CA TYR A 161 -7.38 9.50 -11.09
C TYR A 161 -6.95 8.28 -11.90
N ASP A 162 -6.08 8.44 -12.90
CA ASP A 162 -5.60 7.34 -13.73
C ASP A 162 -4.84 6.31 -12.89
N VAL A 163 -3.94 6.76 -12.02
CA VAL A 163 -3.18 5.90 -11.09
C VAL A 163 -4.07 5.38 -9.96
N ASN A 164 -4.80 6.24 -9.26
CA ASN A 164 -5.40 5.85 -7.98
C ASN A 164 -6.72 5.07 -8.11
N ILE A 165 -7.45 5.21 -9.21
CA ILE A 165 -8.75 4.52 -9.38
C ILE A 165 -8.91 3.81 -10.71
N ARG A 166 -8.47 4.39 -11.83
CA ARG A 166 -8.60 3.69 -13.12
C ARG A 166 -7.69 2.47 -13.19
N ALA A 167 -6.47 2.55 -12.66
CA ALA A 167 -5.59 1.39 -12.54
C ALA A 167 -6.22 0.29 -11.69
N ILE A 168 -6.74 0.61 -10.49
CA ILE A 168 -7.43 -0.35 -9.61
C ILE A 168 -8.56 -1.06 -10.35
N TYR A 169 -9.41 -0.32 -11.04
CA TYR A 169 -10.48 -0.90 -11.86
C TYR A 169 -9.94 -1.87 -12.92
N ARG A 170 -8.91 -1.47 -13.67
CA ARG A 170 -8.33 -2.26 -14.77
C ARG A 170 -7.64 -3.53 -14.25
N ILE A 171 -6.82 -3.40 -13.21
CA ILE A 171 -6.10 -4.49 -12.56
C ILE A 171 -7.10 -5.47 -11.95
N SER A 172 -8.07 -5.00 -11.16
CA SER A 172 -9.11 -5.86 -10.59
C SER A 172 -9.86 -6.61 -11.68
N ARG A 173 -10.26 -5.94 -12.77
CA ARG A 173 -10.95 -6.57 -13.90
C ARG A 173 -10.09 -7.65 -14.59
N ALA A 174 -8.80 -7.38 -14.83
CA ALA A 174 -7.89 -8.34 -15.43
C ALA A 174 -7.66 -9.55 -14.51
N ALA A 175 -7.47 -9.30 -13.20
CA ALA A 175 -7.19 -10.34 -12.21
C ALA A 175 -8.31 -11.37 -12.11
N LEU A 176 -9.57 -10.98 -12.35
CA LEU A 176 -10.73 -11.89 -12.31
C LEU A 176 -10.68 -13.05 -13.31
N ARG A 177 -9.74 -13.03 -14.28
CA ARG A 177 -9.44 -14.18 -15.15
C ARG A 177 -8.71 -15.31 -14.42
N HIS A 178 -7.98 -14.95 -13.36
CA HIS A 178 -7.09 -15.83 -12.60
C HIS A 178 -7.59 -16.12 -11.18
N LEU A 179 -8.33 -15.19 -10.57
CA LEU A 179 -8.82 -15.35 -9.20
C LEU A 179 -9.91 -16.43 -9.08
N ALA A 180 -9.64 -17.43 -8.24
CA ALA A 180 -10.56 -18.52 -7.86
C ALA A 180 -11.28 -18.24 -6.53
N PRO A 181 -12.33 -19.01 -6.15
CA PRO A 181 -12.90 -18.93 -4.81
C PRO A 181 -11.82 -19.08 -3.72
N GLY A 182 -11.88 -18.23 -2.68
CA GLY A 182 -10.84 -18.09 -1.67
C GLY A 182 -9.84 -16.96 -1.95
N SER A 183 -9.81 -16.42 -3.17
CA SER A 183 -8.97 -15.28 -3.52
C SER A 183 -9.43 -13.98 -2.85
N THR A 184 -8.55 -12.99 -2.84
CA THR A 184 -8.83 -11.69 -2.21
C THR A 184 -8.21 -10.52 -2.97
N ILE A 185 -8.86 -9.37 -2.90
CA ILE A 185 -8.35 -8.08 -3.35
C ILE A 185 -8.32 -7.14 -2.15
N VAL A 186 -7.19 -6.50 -1.90
CA VAL A 186 -7.04 -5.48 -0.86
C VAL A 186 -6.62 -4.16 -1.50
N ASN A 187 -7.39 -3.11 -1.27
CA ASN A 187 -7.11 -1.78 -1.82
C ASN A 187 -6.60 -0.83 -0.74
N THR A 188 -5.65 0.03 -1.09
CA THR A 188 -5.10 1.03 -0.17
C THR A 188 -5.82 2.35 -0.37
N THR A 189 -6.67 2.68 0.60
CA THR A 189 -7.32 3.99 0.68
C THR A 189 -6.48 4.95 1.53
N SER A 190 -7.10 5.86 2.28
CA SER A 190 -6.45 6.76 3.23
C SER A 190 -7.47 7.30 4.23
N ILE A 191 -7.00 7.79 5.38
CA ILE A 191 -7.80 8.66 6.26
C ILE A 191 -8.34 9.90 5.51
N GLN A 192 -7.68 10.34 4.44
CA GLN A 192 -8.12 11.42 3.55
C GLN A 192 -9.48 11.15 2.89
N ALA A 193 -9.92 9.89 2.78
CA ALA A 193 -11.26 9.55 2.32
C ALA A 193 -12.38 10.01 3.28
N TYR A 194 -12.03 10.24 4.55
CA TYR A 194 -12.95 10.58 5.64
C TYR A 194 -12.69 11.96 6.23
N ASN A 195 -11.41 12.37 6.25
CA ASN A 195 -10.95 13.65 6.76
C ASN A 195 -10.05 14.32 5.71
N PRO A 196 -10.64 14.88 4.63
CA PRO A 196 -9.88 15.45 3.53
C PRO A 196 -9.17 16.76 3.96
N SER A 197 -7.88 16.85 3.67
CA SER A 197 -7.10 18.07 3.80
C SER A 197 -7.35 18.99 2.59
N ALA A 198 -7.38 20.31 2.83
CA ALA A 198 -7.67 21.29 1.80
C ALA A 198 -6.69 21.24 0.62
N HIS A 199 -5.43 20.88 0.88
CA HIS A 199 -4.37 20.83 -0.11
C HIS A 199 -4.27 19.51 -0.90
N LEU A 200 -5.18 18.56 -0.69
CA LEU A 200 -5.15 17.21 -1.31
C LEU A 200 -6.48 16.85 -1.97
N LEU A 201 -7.09 17.80 -2.69
CA LEU A 201 -8.45 17.66 -3.21
C LEU A 201 -8.64 16.47 -4.15
N ASP A 202 -7.83 16.38 -5.20
CA ASP A 202 -7.82 15.27 -6.16
C ASP A 202 -7.50 13.94 -5.46
N TYR A 203 -6.43 13.89 -4.67
CA TYR A 203 -6.04 12.70 -3.91
C TYR A 203 -7.16 12.20 -3.00
N ALA A 204 -7.69 13.04 -2.12
CA ALA A 204 -8.72 12.66 -1.15
C ALA A 204 -9.98 12.15 -1.85
N SER A 205 -10.37 12.79 -2.95
CA SER A 205 -11.51 12.34 -3.77
C SER A 205 -11.27 10.94 -4.36
N THR A 206 -10.05 10.62 -4.82
CA THR A 206 -9.73 9.27 -5.29
C THR A 206 -9.78 8.26 -4.16
N LYS A 207 -9.29 8.58 -2.95
CA LYS A 207 -9.33 7.67 -1.80
C LYS A 207 -10.76 7.37 -1.35
N ALA A 208 -11.65 8.38 -1.39
CA ALA A 208 -13.08 8.16 -1.18
C ALA A 208 -13.69 7.25 -2.27
N ALA A 209 -13.31 7.43 -3.54
CA ALA A 209 -13.73 6.56 -4.63
C ALA A 209 -13.25 5.11 -4.46
N ILE A 210 -12.01 4.89 -3.99
CA ILE A 210 -11.47 3.55 -3.68
C ILE A 210 -12.31 2.85 -2.61
N ASN A 211 -12.72 3.57 -1.55
CA ASN A 211 -13.58 2.99 -0.50
C ASN A 211 -14.92 2.53 -1.05
N ASN A 212 -15.57 3.37 -1.86
CA ASN A 212 -16.85 3.01 -2.45
C ASN A 212 -16.72 1.87 -3.48
N PHE A 213 -15.68 1.92 -4.32
CA PHE A 213 -15.35 0.87 -5.28
C PHE A 213 -15.13 -0.48 -4.59
N THR A 214 -14.37 -0.49 -3.50
CA THR A 214 -14.11 -1.69 -2.67
C THR A 214 -15.41 -2.33 -2.19
N LYS A 215 -16.33 -1.52 -1.64
CA LYS A 215 -17.64 -1.98 -1.17
C LYS A 215 -18.45 -2.58 -2.31
N GLY A 216 -18.58 -1.85 -3.43
CA GLY A 216 -19.34 -2.29 -4.59
C GLY A 216 -18.80 -3.58 -5.21
N LEU A 217 -17.48 -3.65 -5.41
CA LEU A 217 -16.82 -4.83 -5.98
C LEU A 217 -16.90 -6.03 -5.03
N GLY A 218 -16.75 -5.80 -3.71
CA GLY A 218 -16.92 -6.83 -2.70
C GLY A 218 -18.30 -7.48 -2.74
N GLN A 219 -19.37 -6.68 -2.83
CA GLN A 219 -20.74 -7.21 -2.99
C GLN A 219 -20.90 -8.01 -4.29
N GLN A 220 -20.32 -7.53 -5.39
CA GLN A 220 -20.40 -8.21 -6.69
C GLN A 220 -19.67 -9.55 -6.68
N LEU A 221 -18.54 -9.65 -5.98
CA LEU A 221 -17.66 -10.81 -6.00
C LEU A 221 -17.89 -11.80 -4.85
N ALA A 222 -18.62 -11.42 -3.80
CA ALA A 222 -18.93 -12.30 -2.68
C ALA A 222 -19.60 -13.63 -3.11
N PRO A 223 -20.59 -13.65 -4.04
CA PRO A 223 -21.16 -14.92 -4.52
C PRO A 223 -20.16 -15.83 -5.26
N ARG A 224 -19.04 -15.28 -5.73
CA ARG A 224 -17.93 -16.03 -6.36
C ARG A 224 -16.88 -16.51 -5.34
N GLY A 225 -17.09 -16.23 -4.05
CA GLY A 225 -16.13 -16.57 -2.99
C GLY A 225 -14.85 -15.74 -3.03
N ILE A 226 -14.86 -14.55 -3.63
CA ILE A 226 -13.71 -13.63 -3.67
C ILE A 226 -14.02 -12.45 -2.76
N ARG A 227 -13.10 -12.16 -1.84
CA ARG A 227 -13.24 -11.04 -0.89
C ARG A 227 -12.59 -9.79 -1.46
N VAL A 228 -13.17 -8.62 -1.16
CA VAL A 228 -12.59 -7.32 -1.52
C VAL A 228 -12.69 -6.42 -0.31
N ASN A 229 -11.57 -5.93 0.19
CA ASN A 229 -11.49 -5.07 1.37
C ASN A 229 -10.50 -3.93 1.14
N ALA A 230 -10.46 -2.98 2.06
CA ALA A 230 -9.51 -1.88 2.02
C ALA A 230 -8.79 -1.70 3.35
N VAL A 231 -7.61 -1.10 3.29
CA VAL A 231 -6.88 -0.57 4.44
C VAL A 231 -6.81 0.94 4.30
N ALA A 232 -7.07 1.66 5.40
CA ALA A 232 -6.99 3.12 5.49
C ALA A 232 -5.85 3.54 6.42
N PRO A 233 -4.66 3.81 5.85
CA PRO A 233 -3.56 4.38 6.60
C PRO A 233 -3.88 5.79 7.10
N GLY A 234 -3.31 6.15 8.26
CA GLY A 234 -3.13 7.54 8.68
C GLY A 234 -1.83 8.13 8.12
N PRO A 235 -1.14 9.00 8.88
CA PRO A 235 0.15 9.54 8.48
C PRO A 235 1.25 8.49 8.65
N ILE A 236 1.69 7.90 7.55
CA ILE A 236 2.77 6.89 7.50
C ILE A 236 4.00 7.47 6.83
N TRP A 237 5.16 7.30 7.46
CA TRP A 237 6.43 7.81 6.95
C TRP A 237 6.89 7.02 5.71
N THR A 238 6.83 7.65 4.55
CA THR A 238 7.07 7.03 3.23
C THR A 238 7.62 8.06 2.24
N PRO A 239 8.26 7.63 1.13
CA PRO A 239 8.77 8.53 0.11
C PRO A 239 7.67 9.44 -0.48
N LEU A 240 6.44 8.93 -0.60
CA LEU A 240 5.27 9.67 -1.07
C LEU A 240 5.06 11.01 -0.34
N GLN A 241 5.45 11.12 0.94
CA GLN A 241 5.26 12.36 1.70
C GLN A 241 6.30 13.44 1.34
N VAL A 242 7.50 13.04 0.91
CA VAL A 242 8.61 13.95 0.57
C VAL A 242 8.72 14.22 -0.93
N SER A 243 7.98 13.47 -1.75
CA SER A 243 7.83 13.69 -3.19
C SER A 243 6.54 14.45 -3.53
N ASP A 244 6.45 15.66 -2.97
CA ASP A 244 5.31 16.60 -3.10
C ASP A 244 3.97 16.14 -2.49
N GLY A 245 3.93 15.02 -1.77
CA GLY A 245 2.70 14.59 -1.07
C GLY A 245 2.34 15.45 0.15
N GLN A 246 3.32 16.13 0.75
CA GLN A 246 3.09 17.15 1.79
C GLN A 246 3.88 18.43 1.46
N PRO A 247 3.40 19.60 1.90
CA PRO A 247 4.24 20.78 2.00
C PRO A 247 5.50 20.49 2.83
N LYS A 248 6.67 20.94 2.33
CA LYS A 248 7.98 20.59 2.91
C LYS A 248 8.13 21.09 4.34
N ASP A 249 7.58 22.27 4.63
CA ASP A 249 7.53 22.90 5.95
C ASP A 249 6.60 22.18 6.94
N ALA A 250 5.70 21.32 6.46
CA ALA A 250 4.84 20.49 7.30
C ALA A 250 5.49 19.16 7.73
N LEU A 251 6.60 18.75 7.08
CA LEU A 251 7.27 17.47 7.36
C LEU A 251 7.75 17.32 8.82
N PRO A 252 8.32 18.35 9.49
CA PRO A 252 8.76 18.22 10.88
C PRO A 252 7.63 17.87 11.87
N GLU A 253 6.39 18.21 11.55
CA GLU A 253 5.22 17.95 12.40
C GLU A 253 4.39 16.75 11.92
N PHE A 254 4.87 16.03 10.89
CA PHE A 254 4.15 14.93 10.27
C PHE A 254 3.80 13.83 11.28
N GLY A 255 2.49 13.57 11.42
CA GLY A 255 1.95 12.51 12.28
C GLY A 255 1.87 12.81 13.78
N LYS A 256 2.48 13.89 14.26
CA LYS A 256 2.47 14.27 15.69
C LYS A 256 1.08 14.60 16.23
N SER A 257 0.15 14.97 15.35
CA SER A 257 -1.23 15.28 15.72
C SER A 257 -2.12 14.06 15.95
N THR A 258 -1.62 12.84 15.70
CA THR A 258 -2.39 11.61 15.98
C THR A 258 -2.51 11.40 17.50
N PRO A 259 -3.53 10.67 17.98
CA PRO A 259 -3.60 10.30 19.41
C PRO A 259 -2.39 9.50 19.93
N LEU A 260 -1.68 8.75 19.08
CA LEU A 260 -0.40 8.11 19.45
C LEU A 260 0.79 9.08 19.45
N GLY A 261 0.63 10.31 18.97
CA GLY A 261 1.64 11.38 19.04
C GLY A 261 2.80 11.24 18.04
N ARG A 262 2.72 10.31 17.09
CA ARG A 262 3.79 10.05 16.10
C ARG A 262 3.22 9.61 14.74
N ALA A 263 4.02 9.74 13.69
CA ALA A 263 3.78 9.03 12.44
C ALA A 263 3.88 7.51 12.63
N GLY A 264 3.10 6.77 11.85
CA GLY A 264 3.25 5.33 11.74
C GLY A 264 4.42 4.95 10.84
N GLN A 265 4.98 3.76 11.04
CA GLN A 265 5.95 3.14 10.14
C GLN A 265 5.23 2.15 9.19
N PRO A 266 5.71 1.95 7.95
CA PRO A 266 5.13 0.99 7.01
C PRO A 266 4.93 -0.41 7.58
N THR A 267 5.86 -0.92 8.38
CA THR A 267 5.71 -2.24 9.02
C THR A 267 4.47 -2.38 9.90
N GLU A 268 3.92 -1.27 10.42
CA GLU A 268 2.71 -1.28 11.25
C GLU A 268 1.44 -1.56 10.44
N LEU A 269 1.51 -1.41 9.11
CA LEU A 269 0.40 -1.68 8.20
C LEU A 269 0.35 -3.15 7.79
N ALA A 270 1.51 -3.80 7.68
CA ALA A 270 1.63 -5.16 7.18
C ALA A 270 0.67 -6.18 7.84
N PRO A 271 0.49 -6.21 9.19
CA PRO A 271 -0.44 -7.16 9.82
C PRO A 271 -1.89 -7.04 9.32
N ALA A 272 -2.34 -5.83 8.98
CA ALA A 272 -3.69 -5.58 8.45
C ALA A 272 -3.88 -6.23 7.06
N TYR A 273 -2.89 -6.08 6.19
CA TYR A 273 -2.91 -6.71 4.87
C TYR A 273 -2.81 -8.23 4.95
N VAL A 274 -1.98 -8.76 5.87
CA VAL A 274 -1.91 -10.22 6.08
C VAL A 274 -3.24 -10.76 6.59
N PHE A 275 -3.87 -10.12 7.58
CA PHE A 275 -5.20 -10.49 8.07
C PHE A 275 -6.24 -10.49 6.95
N LEU A 276 -6.33 -9.40 6.18
CA LEU A 276 -7.30 -9.27 5.09
C LEU A 276 -7.02 -10.22 3.93
N THR A 277 -5.78 -10.69 3.79
CA THR A 277 -5.39 -11.63 2.73
C THR A 277 -5.60 -13.07 3.14
N SER A 278 -5.36 -13.44 4.40
CA SER A 278 -5.46 -14.82 4.87
C SER A 278 -6.92 -15.33 4.96
N ALA A 279 -7.08 -16.62 5.21
CA ALA A 279 -8.40 -17.22 5.40
C ALA A 279 -9.08 -16.82 6.73
N GLU A 280 -8.34 -16.22 7.66
CA GLU A 280 -8.86 -15.84 8.98
C GLU A 280 -9.92 -14.72 8.90
N SER A 281 -9.90 -13.93 7.81
CA SER A 281 -10.87 -12.88 7.51
C SER A 281 -12.00 -13.34 6.58
N SER A 282 -12.37 -14.63 6.65
CA SER A 282 -13.38 -15.26 5.78
C SER A 282 -14.76 -14.58 5.75
N TYR A 283 -15.13 -13.86 6.81
CA TYR A 283 -16.40 -13.13 6.92
C TYR A 283 -16.24 -11.60 6.82
N VAL A 284 -15.08 -11.12 6.34
CA VAL A 284 -14.78 -9.69 6.16
C VAL A 284 -14.77 -9.37 4.67
N ILE A 285 -15.78 -8.62 4.21
CA ILE A 285 -15.97 -8.24 2.79
C ILE A 285 -16.55 -6.83 2.71
N GLY A 286 -15.97 -5.99 1.85
CA GLY A 286 -16.39 -4.61 1.66
C GLY A 286 -15.98 -3.69 2.81
N GLU A 287 -15.15 -4.18 3.73
CA GLU A 287 -14.77 -3.43 4.92
C GLU A 287 -13.50 -2.61 4.70
N THR A 288 -13.34 -1.58 5.54
CA THR A 288 -12.15 -0.73 5.58
C THR A 288 -11.52 -0.83 6.95
N LEU A 289 -10.31 -1.39 7.02
CA LEU A 289 -9.55 -1.47 8.26
C LEU A 289 -8.68 -0.21 8.42
N ASN A 290 -8.97 0.59 9.45
CA ASN A 290 -8.23 1.82 9.73
C ASN A 290 -6.96 1.53 10.54
N VAL A 291 -5.82 2.01 10.06
CA VAL A 291 -4.51 1.92 10.71
C VAL A 291 -3.90 3.32 10.74
N ASN A 292 -4.37 4.14 11.69
CA ASN A 292 -4.24 5.60 11.59
C ASN A 292 -3.79 6.31 12.89
N GLY A 293 -3.23 5.56 13.85
CA GLY A 293 -2.74 6.13 15.10
C GLY A 293 -3.84 6.64 16.05
N GLY A 294 -5.08 6.21 15.85
CA GLY A 294 -6.21 6.52 16.75
C GLY A 294 -7.09 7.69 16.28
N THR A 295 -6.80 8.30 15.13
CA THR A 295 -7.65 9.35 14.56
C THR A 295 -9.06 8.80 14.28
N PRO A 296 -10.13 9.39 14.85
CA PRO A 296 -11.49 8.91 14.61
C PRO A 296 -11.88 8.99 13.13
N SER A 297 -12.48 7.93 12.60
CA SER A 297 -13.07 7.87 11.26
C SER A 297 -14.48 7.25 11.31
N PRO A 298 -15.41 7.65 10.43
CA PRO A 298 -16.74 7.04 10.30
C PRO A 298 -16.74 5.54 9.95
#